data_AF-A0A847AFV0-F1
#
_entry.id   AF-A0A847AFV0-F1
#
_cell.length_a   1.000
_cell.length_b   1.000
_cell.length_c   1.000
_cell.angle_alpha   90.00
_cell.angle_beta   90.00
_cell.angle_gamma   90.00
#
_symmetry.space_group_name_H-M   'P 1'
#
loop_
_entity.id
_entity.type
_entity.pdbx_description
1 polymer ?
#
loop_
_entity_poly.entity_id
_entity_poly.type
_entity_poly.pdbx_seq_one_letter_code
_entity_poly.pdbx_strand_id
1 'polypeptide(L)'
;VIDDPVSSMDSSTLFIVSALVREMVEVCHNNAEYLANTGRGDYIKQIFVLTHNTYFHREITYNQAGRYHFVSFHLVEKTDNSSNVRLCTRRKSEAPTALENYNPVLNSYAALWSEYKEVSSEIPLVNVVRRILEYYFLQLCGYEGTDLRDRILVANKEKFIEVLEDGTSDITKYQVASSLLSYIASGEVNFISDGLNYVSGSMGVDQCRETFEMIFRLMGQGQHYEMMMGNDNYN
;
A
#
# COMPACT_ATOMS: atom_id res chain seq x y z
N VAL A 1 -26.80 -7.09 -2.89
CA VAL A 1 -26.08 -6.60 -1.71
C VAL A 1 -25.03 -7.63 -1.36
N ILE A 2 -23.78 -7.22 -1.16
CA ILE A 2 -22.65 -8.05 -0.75
C ILE A 2 -22.17 -7.50 0.59
N ASP A 3 -22.18 -8.32 1.63
CA ASP A 3 -21.79 -7.91 2.98
C ASP A 3 -20.58 -8.73 3.42
N ASP A 4 -19.47 -8.04 3.64
CA ASP A 4 -18.17 -8.54 4.08
C ASP A 4 -17.69 -9.83 3.38
N PRO A 5 -17.46 -9.79 2.05
CA PRO A 5 -17.23 -11.00 1.26
C PRO A 5 -15.87 -11.67 1.50
N VAL A 6 -14.98 -11.05 2.28
CA VAL A 6 -13.63 -11.55 2.57
C VAL A 6 -13.35 -11.43 4.07
N SER A 7 -13.87 -12.37 4.86
CA SER A 7 -13.58 -12.51 6.29
C SER A 7 -12.58 -13.65 6.52
N SER A 8 -11.42 -13.35 7.14
CA SER A 8 -10.40 -14.34 7.55
C SER A 8 -9.81 -15.20 6.41
N MET A 9 -9.71 -14.66 5.18
CA MET A 9 -9.19 -15.37 4.00
C MET A 9 -7.77 -14.93 3.61
N ASP A 10 -7.04 -15.80 2.91
CA ASP A 10 -5.71 -15.55 2.39
C ASP A 10 -5.75 -14.62 1.14
N SER A 11 -4.57 -14.12 0.74
CA SER A 11 -4.43 -13.13 -0.34
C SER A 11 -4.93 -13.63 -1.71
N SER A 12 -4.82 -14.93 -1.98
CA SER A 12 -5.28 -15.52 -3.25
C SER A 12 -6.80 -15.48 -3.37
N THR A 13 -7.51 -15.79 -2.29
CA THR A 13 -8.97 -15.75 -2.24
C THR A 13 -9.48 -14.32 -2.34
N LEU A 14 -8.84 -13.35 -1.66
CA LEU A 14 -9.17 -11.93 -1.79
C LEU A 14 -9.14 -11.49 -3.25
N PHE A 15 -8.07 -11.84 -3.99
CA PHE A 15 -7.93 -11.47 -5.39
C PHE A 15 -9.05 -12.03 -6.28
N ILE A 16 -9.39 -13.31 -6.10
CA ILE A 16 -10.46 -13.97 -6.86
C ILE A 16 -11.81 -13.31 -6.56
N VAL A 17 -12.15 -13.13 -5.28
CA VAL A 17 -13.41 -12.52 -4.86
C VAL A 17 -13.51 -11.08 -5.36
N SER A 18 -12.43 -10.29 -5.27
CA SER A 18 -12.39 -8.94 -5.83
C SER A 18 -12.57 -8.92 -7.35
N ALA A 19 -12.00 -9.87 -8.09
CA ALA A 19 -12.21 -9.98 -9.53
C ALA A 19 -13.69 -10.23 -9.88
N LEU A 20 -14.34 -11.16 -9.18
CA LEU A 20 -15.77 -11.45 -9.37
C LEU A 20 -16.65 -10.24 -9.03
N VAL A 21 -16.37 -9.55 -7.92
CA VAL A 21 -17.14 -8.37 -7.54
C VAL A 21 -16.93 -7.22 -8.53
N ARG A 22 -15.72 -7.02 -9.07
CA ARG A 22 -15.48 -6.05 -10.15
C ARG A 22 -16.30 -6.39 -11.40
N GLU A 23 -16.37 -7.65 -11.79
CA GLU A 23 -17.19 -8.07 -12.93
C GLU A 23 -18.67 -7.73 -12.71
N MET A 24 -19.20 -8.00 -11.51
CA MET A 24 -20.55 -7.60 -11.14
C MET A 24 -20.77 -6.08 -11.15
N VAL A 25 -19.77 -5.30 -10.73
CA VAL A 25 -19.80 -3.83 -10.83
C VAL A 25 -19.87 -3.38 -12.29
N GLU A 26 -19.12 -3.99 -13.21
CA GLU A 26 -19.19 -3.65 -14.63
C GLU A 26 -20.54 -4.06 -15.27
N VAL A 27 -21.12 -5.21 -14.89
CA VAL A 27 -22.49 -5.56 -15.29
C VAL A 27 -23.50 -4.52 -14.79
N CYS A 28 -23.29 -3.98 -13.58
CA CYS A 28 -24.11 -2.90 -13.05
C CYS A 28 -23.91 -1.58 -13.81
N HIS A 29 -22.67 -1.25 -14.18
CA HIS A 29 -22.31 -0.05 -14.96
C HIS A 29 -22.99 -0.01 -16.32
N ASN A 30 -23.22 -1.16 -16.96
CA ASN A 30 -23.94 -1.23 -18.24
C ASN A 30 -25.35 -0.60 -18.20
N ASN A 31 -25.95 -0.41 -17.01
CA ASN A 31 -27.22 0.31 -16.84
C ASN A 31 -27.09 1.84 -16.87
N ALA A 32 -25.93 2.39 -16.51
CA ALA A 32 -25.69 3.82 -16.43
C ALA A 32 -25.19 4.40 -17.77
N GLU A 33 -24.46 3.59 -18.55
CA GLU A 33 -23.80 4.06 -19.76
C GLU A 33 -23.96 3.06 -20.91
N TYR A 34 -25.03 3.21 -21.68
CA TYR A 34 -25.41 2.29 -22.76
C TYR A 34 -24.35 2.15 -23.87
N LEU A 35 -23.57 3.22 -24.13
CA LEU A 35 -22.50 3.22 -25.12
C LEU A 35 -21.23 2.47 -24.67
N ALA A 36 -21.07 2.25 -23.37
CA ALA A 36 -19.94 1.52 -22.78
C ALA A 36 -20.24 0.04 -22.54
N ASN A 37 -21.37 -0.47 -23.08
CA ASN A 37 -21.83 -1.83 -22.83
C ASN A 37 -20.77 -2.86 -23.25
N THR A 38 -20.25 -3.57 -22.26
CA THR A 38 -19.18 -4.57 -22.42
C THR A 38 -19.66 -5.90 -23.05
N GLY A 39 -20.95 -6.01 -23.41
CA GLY A 39 -21.56 -7.24 -23.91
C GLY A 39 -21.84 -8.29 -22.84
N ARG A 40 -21.63 -7.95 -21.55
CA ARG A 40 -21.81 -8.84 -20.39
C ARG A 40 -23.22 -8.82 -19.78
N GLY A 41 -24.17 -8.12 -20.41
CA GLY A 41 -25.55 -7.96 -19.93
C GLY A 41 -25.69 -6.84 -18.89
N ASP A 42 -26.92 -6.50 -18.54
CA ASP A 42 -27.29 -5.34 -17.70
C ASP A 42 -28.22 -5.74 -16.54
N TYR A 43 -28.25 -7.02 -16.17
CA TYR A 43 -29.23 -7.59 -15.24
C TYR A 43 -29.05 -7.16 -13.77
N ILE A 44 -27.86 -6.69 -13.38
CA ILE A 44 -27.62 -6.11 -12.05
C ILE A 44 -27.98 -4.63 -12.11
N LYS A 45 -29.16 -4.25 -11.61
CA LYS A 45 -29.63 -2.84 -11.66
C LYS A 45 -29.01 -1.94 -10.58
N GLN A 46 -28.63 -2.51 -9.45
CA GLN A 46 -28.01 -1.81 -8.34
C GLN A 46 -27.17 -2.77 -7.51
N ILE A 47 -26.01 -2.31 -7.06
CA ILE A 47 -25.09 -3.08 -6.21
C ILE A 47 -24.70 -2.26 -4.99
N PHE A 48 -24.72 -2.91 -3.83
CA PHE A 48 -24.17 -2.40 -2.58
C PHE A 48 -23.14 -3.39 -2.10
N VAL A 49 -21.93 -2.90 -1.81
CA VAL A 49 -20.83 -3.70 -1.27
C VAL A 49 -20.42 -3.06 0.05
N LEU A 50 -20.53 -3.83 1.14
CA LEU A 50 -20.11 -3.45 2.48
C LEU A 50 -18.88 -4.28 2.83
N THR A 51 -17.87 -3.65 3.41
CA THR A 51 -16.63 -4.30 3.79
C THR A 51 -15.95 -3.48 4.87
N HIS A 52 -15.33 -4.15 5.82
CA HIS A 52 -14.36 -3.52 6.73
C HIS A 52 -12.90 -3.76 6.26
N ASN A 53 -12.71 -4.64 5.26
CA ASN A 53 -11.42 -4.94 4.68
C ASN A 53 -11.01 -3.87 3.65
N THR A 54 -9.98 -3.09 4.00
CA THR A 54 -9.48 -1.97 3.19
C THR A 54 -8.78 -2.42 1.91
N TYR A 55 -8.16 -3.61 1.88
CA TYR A 55 -7.54 -4.17 0.66
C TYR A 55 -8.60 -4.56 -0.36
N PHE A 56 -9.62 -5.30 0.09
CA PHE A 56 -10.74 -5.67 -0.76
C PHE A 56 -11.45 -4.42 -1.30
N HIS A 57 -11.70 -3.43 -0.44
CA HIS A 57 -12.27 -2.15 -0.85
C HIS A 57 -11.42 -1.47 -1.93
N ARG A 58 -10.09 -1.38 -1.76
CA ARG A 58 -9.23 -0.77 -2.77
C ARG A 58 -9.27 -1.54 -4.10
N GLU A 59 -9.22 -2.86 -4.04
CA GLU A 59 -9.17 -3.71 -5.25
C GLU A 59 -10.42 -3.55 -6.13
N ILE A 60 -11.60 -3.41 -5.50
CA ILE A 60 -12.85 -3.21 -6.24
C ILE A 60 -13.09 -1.74 -6.63
N THR A 61 -12.44 -0.78 -5.98
CA THR A 61 -12.68 0.67 -6.18
C THR A 61 -11.60 1.42 -6.98
N TYR A 62 -10.49 0.75 -7.34
CA TYR A 62 -9.30 1.34 -7.99
C TYR A 62 -9.61 2.37 -9.09
N ASN A 63 -10.53 2.05 -10.02
CA ASN A 63 -10.93 2.94 -11.12
C ASN A 63 -12.37 3.45 -11.03
N GLN A 64 -12.99 3.36 -9.85
CA GLN A 64 -14.42 3.67 -9.67
C GLN A 64 -14.65 5.09 -9.15
N ALA A 65 -13.66 5.75 -8.55
CA ALA A 65 -13.84 7.09 -7.96
C ALA A 65 -14.18 8.19 -8.99
N GLY A 66 -13.63 8.10 -10.19
CA GLY A 66 -13.95 9.03 -11.29
C GLY A 66 -15.39 8.90 -11.83
N ARG A 67 -16.06 7.78 -11.55
CA ARG A 67 -17.42 7.45 -12.05
C ARG A 67 -18.53 8.07 -11.16
N TYR A 68 -18.40 9.36 -10.85
CA TYR A 68 -19.26 10.09 -9.90
C TYR A 68 -20.77 9.99 -10.18
N HIS A 69 -21.15 9.88 -11.45
CA HIS A 69 -22.56 9.89 -11.85
C HIS A 69 -23.35 8.65 -11.37
N PHE A 70 -22.67 7.53 -11.11
CA PHE A 70 -23.32 6.25 -10.78
C PHE A 70 -22.60 5.41 -9.71
N VAL A 71 -21.46 5.87 -9.22
CA VAL A 71 -20.76 5.28 -8.06
C VAL A 71 -20.83 6.27 -6.90
N SER A 72 -21.00 5.76 -5.67
CA SER A 72 -20.88 6.57 -4.45
C SER A 72 -20.17 5.77 -3.35
N PHE A 73 -19.36 6.46 -2.55
CA PHE A 73 -18.70 5.86 -1.39
C PHE A 73 -19.29 6.40 -0.11
N HIS A 74 -19.51 5.49 0.85
CA HIS A 74 -20.02 5.83 2.18
C HIS A 74 -19.07 5.28 3.23
N LEU A 75 -18.75 6.09 4.24
CA LEU A 75 -18.01 5.67 5.42
C LEU A 75 -19.01 5.47 6.56
N VAL A 76 -19.02 4.28 7.15
CA VAL A 76 -19.79 3.98 8.35
C VAL A 76 -18.85 4.09 9.54
N GLU A 77 -19.17 4.95 10.50
CA GLU A 77 -18.33 5.21 11.67
C GLU A 77 -19.16 5.18 12.96
N LYS A 78 -18.51 4.85 14.08
CA LYS A 78 -19.15 4.81 15.40
C LYS A 78 -18.41 5.71 16.38
N THR A 79 -19.10 6.72 16.89
CA THR A 79 -18.59 7.71 17.86
C THR A 79 -19.60 7.85 19.00
N ASP A 80 -19.13 7.84 20.24
CA ASP A 80 -19.98 7.96 21.45
C ASP A 80 -21.18 7.00 21.46
N ASN A 81 -20.95 5.75 21.03
CA ASN A 81 -21.96 4.71 20.87
C ASN A 81 -23.09 5.03 19.86
N SER A 82 -22.93 6.07 19.05
CA SER A 82 -23.80 6.44 17.95
C SER A 82 -23.17 6.03 16.62
N SER A 83 -23.98 5.51 15.69
CA SER A 83 -23.52 5.14 14.34
C SER A 83 -23.84 6.26 13.36
N ASN A 84 -22.87 6.67 12.56
CA ASN A 84 -23.02 7.68 11.52
C ASN A 84 -22.64 7.09 10.15
N VAL A 85 -23.31 7.58 9.09
CA VAL A 85 -23.00 7.24 7.70
C VAL A 85 -22.69 8.53 6.96
N ARG A 86 -21.47 8.62 6.44
CA ARG A 86 -20.97 9.82 5.76
C ARG A 86 -20.75 9.56 4.29
N LEU A 87 -21.42 10.33 3.43
CA LEU A 87 -21.17 10.33 1.99
C LEU A 87 -19.80 10.96 1.69
N CYS A 88 -18.97 10.27 0.93
CA CYS A 88 -17.58 10.65 0.68
C CYS A 88 -17.44 11.44 -0.62
N THR A 89 -17.90 12.70 -0.57
CA THR A 89 -17.82 13.66 -1.68
C THR A 89 -17.10 14.92 -1.27
N ARG A 90 -16.37 15.54 -2.20
CA ARG A 90 -15.68 16.83 -1.99
C ARG A 90 -15.75 17.69 -3.24
N ARG A 91 -15.40 18.98 -3.13
CA ARG A 91 -15.26 19.86 -4.29
C ARG A 91 -13.97 19.53 -5.04
N LYS A 92 -14.01 19.53 -6.37
CA LYS A 92 -12.82 19.34 -7.20
C LYS A 92 -11.86 20.52 -7.03
N SER A 93 -10.58 20.26 -6.85
CA SER A 93 -9.55 21.30 -6.74
C SER A 93 -9.46 22.17 -8.00
N GLU A 94 -9.57 21.55 -9.17
CA GLU A 94 -9.48 22.20 -10.49
C GLU A 94 -10.80 22.83 -10.94
N ALA A 95 -11.93 22.39 -10.35
CA ALA A 95 -13.26 22.89 -10.67
C ALA A 95 -14.11 23.01 -9.40
N PRO A 96 -13.95 24.10 -8.61
CA PRO A 96 -14.57 24.22 -7.28
C PRO A 96 -16.10 24.21 -7.26
N THR A 97 -16.74 24.40 -8.42
CA THR A 97 -18.19 24.30 -8.61
C THR A 97 -18.68 22.87 -8.82
N ALA A 98 -17.79 21.92 -9.10
CA ALA A 98 -18.10 20.51 -9.32
C ALA A 98 -17.73 19.67 -8.09
N LEU A 99 -18.55 18.65 -7.83
CA LEU A 99 -18.26 17.62 -6.83
C LEU A 99 -17.53 16.44 -7.48
N GLU A 100 -16.74 15.76 -6.66
CA GLU A 100 -16.17 14.45 -6.95
C GLU A 100 -16.35 13.51 -5.77
N ASN A 101 -16.38 12.22 -6.07
CA ASN A 101 -16.19 11.21 -5.04
C ASN A 101 -14.71 11.23 -4.64
N TYR A 102 -14.47 10.97 -3.36
CA TYR A 102 -13.15 10.54 -2.92
C TYR A 102 -13.29 9.21 -2.19
N ASN A 103 -12.26 8.37 -2.28
CA ASN A 103 -12.25 7.12 -1.53
C ASN A 103 -11.96 7.44 -0.04
N PRO A 104 -12.85 7.12 0.92
CA PRO A 104 -12.61 7.36 2.34
C PRO A 104 -11.45 6.58 2.90
N VAL A 105 -11.09 5.46 2.24
CA VAL A 105 -9.83 4.78 2.49
C VAL A 105 -8.72 5.63 1.88
N LEU A 106 -8.43 6.74 2.56
CA LEU A 106 -7.24 7.55 2.33
C LEU A 106 -6.04 6.72 2.75
N ASN A 107 -5.47 6.03 1.77
CA ASN A 107 -4.04 5.87 1.53
C ASN A 107 -3.20 5.74 2.81
N SER A 108 -3.52 4.81 3.73
CA SER A 108 -2.68 4.51 4.90
C SER A 108 -1.24 4.30 4.47
N TYR A 109 -1.06 3.71 3.29
CA TYR A 109 0.20 3.66 2.57
C TYR A 109 0.79 5.04 2.24
N ALA A 110 0.12 5.93 1.52
CA ALA A 110 0.68 7.28 1.30
C ALA A 110 0.85 8.10 2.58
N ALA A 111 0.07 7.85 3.64
CA ALA A 111 0.31 8.46 4.95
C ALA A 111 1.65 7.98 5.53
N LEU A 112 2.03 6.71 5.35
CA LEU A 112 3.38 6.24 5.69
C LEU A 112 4.45 6.98 4.88
N TRP A 113 4.22 7.27 3.60
CA TRP A 113 5.19 8.02 2.79
C TRP A 113 5.27 9.49 3.17
N SER A 114 4.17 10.12 3.56
CA SER A 114 4.18 11.46 4.15
C SER A 114 4.95 11.47 5.47
N GLU A 115 4.67 10.51 6.36
CA GLU A 115 5.41 10.33 7.62
C GLU A 115 6.91 10.09 7.35
N TYR A 116 7.26 9.21 6.41
CA TYR A 116 8.63 8.96 5.98
C TYR A 116 9.35 10.23 5.52
N LYS A 117 8.67 11.17 4.86
CA LYS A 117 9.28 12.44 4.42
C LYS A 117 9.51 13.43 5.58
N GLU A 118 8.72 13.35 6.64
CA GLU A 118 8.77 14.31 7.77
C GLU A 118 9.70 13.85 8.90
N VAL A 119 9.85 12.54 9.13
CA VAL A 119 10.65 12.02 10.23
C VAL A 119 12.15 12.31 10.06
N SER A 120 12.76 12.90 11.10
CA SER A 120 14.18 13.27 11.13
C SER A 120 15.00 12.48 12.15
N SER A 121 14.37 11.57 12.89
CA SER A 121 15.01 10.75 13.91
C SER A 121 15.07 9.28 13.49
N GLU A 122 16.13 8.60 13.93
CA GLU A 122 16.49 7.24 13.54
C GLU A 122 15.36 6.22 13.81
N ILE A 123 14.83 6.19 15.04
CA ILE A 123 13.84 5.20 15.47
C ILE A 123 12.51 5.35 14.72
N PRO A 124 11.87 6.54 14.64
CA PRO A 124 10.66 6.71 13.84
C PRO A 124 10.88 6.40 12.35
N LEU A 125 12.04 6.77 11.79
CA LEU A 125 12.37 6.46 10.40
C LEU A 125 12.41 4.95 10.15
N VAL A 126 13.11 4.19 11.00
CA VAL A 126 13.18 2.72 10.88
C VAL A 126 11.79 2.10 10.95
N ASN A 127 10.94 2.58 11.87
CA ASN A 127 9.58 2.08 12.04
C ASN A 127 8.70 2.34 10.81
N VAL A 128 8.73 3.56 10.25
CA VAL A 128 7.93 3.87 9.06
C VAL A 128 8.45 3.13 7.82
N VAL A 129 9.77 3.01 7.65
CA VAL A 129 10.38 2.23 6.56
C VAL A 129 9.93 0.77 6.60
N ARG A 130 9.97 0.13 7.77
CA ARG A 130 9.51 -1.26 7.93
C ARG A 130 8.06 -1.42 7.51
N ARG A 131 7.18 -0.51 7.96
CA ARG A 131 5.75 -0.52 7.58
C ARG A 131 5.55 -0.33 6.08
N ILE A 132 6.35 0.52 5.42
CA ILE A 132 6.28 0.71 3.97
C ILE A 132 6.73 -0.54 3.21
N LEU A 133 7.87 -1.13 3.60
CA LEU A 133 8.40 -2.34 2.96
C LEU A 133 7.44 -3.52 3.11
N GLU A 134 6.90 -3.73 4.31
CA GLU A 134 5.90 -4.77 4.57
C GLU A 134 4.64 -4.53 3.74
N TYR A 135 4.08 -3.33 3.80
CA TYR A 135 2.87 -3.02 3.05
C TYR A 135 3.07 -3.19 1.55
N TYR A 136 4.16 -2.65 1.00
CA TYR A 136 4.40 -2.69 -0.44
C TYR A 136 4.74 -4.10 -0.93
N PHE A 137 5.79 -4.70 -0.40
CA PHE A 137 6.31 -5.95 -0.96
C PHE A 137 5.48 -7.16 -0.55
N LEU A 138 5.06 -7.28 0.71
CA LEU A 138 4.28 -8.45 1.13
C LEU A 138 2.82 -8.30 0.72
N GLN A 139 2.23 -7.13 0.94
CA GLN A 139 0.77 -6.99 0.77
C GLN A 139 0.35 -6.52 -0.63
N LEU A 140 1.15 -5.71 -1.34
CA LEU A 140 0.82 -5.29 -2.72
C LEU A 140 1.44 -6.19 -3.79
N CYS A 141 2.73 -6.50 -3.66
CA CYS A 141 3.43 -7.33 -4.63
C CYS A 141 3.27 -8.83 -4.36
N GLY A 142 2.79 -9.23 -3.17
CA GLY A 142 2.53 -10.63 -2.83
C GLY A 142 3.79 -11.46 -2.55
N TYR A 143 4.91 -10.85 -2.18
CA TYR A 143 6.11 -11.59 -1.78
C TYR A 143 5.93 -12.26 -0.43
N GLU A 144 6.48 -13.45 -0.26
CA GLU A 144 6.70 -14.02 1.08
C GLU A 144 7.90 -13.34 1.74
N GLY A 145 7.85 -13.15 3.07
CA GLY A 145 8.91 -12.41 3.79
C GLY A 145 10.31 -13.05 3.67
N THR A 146 10.38 -14.37 3.59
CA THR A 146 11.62 -15.14 3.37
C THR A 146 12.15 -14.95 1.95
N ASP A 147 11.29 -15.08 0.93
CA ASP A 147 11.67 -14.84 -0.48
C ASP A 147 12.14 -13.39 -0.70
N LEU A 148 11.45 -12.41 -0.10
CA LEU A 148 11.85 -11.02 -0.17
C LEU A 148 13.26 -10.81 0.42
N ARG A 149 13.52 -11.39 1.59
CA ARG A 149 14.84 -11.32 2.23
C ARG A 149 15.92 -11.95 1.36
N ASP A 150 15.66 -13.12 0.80
CA ASP A 150 16.64 -13.84 -0.01
C ASP A 150 16.95 -13.10 -1.31
N ARG A 151 15.93 -12.56 -1.99
CA ARG A 151 16.12 -11.74 -3.20
C ARG A 151 16.93 -10.49 -2.93
N ILE A 152 16.71 -9.83 -1.80
CA ILE A 152 17.43 -8.58 -1.48
C ILE A 152 18.82 -8.88 -0.93
N LEU A 153 18.94 -9.69 0.13
CA LEU A 153 20.19 -9.85 0.88
C LEU A 153 21.09 -10.97 0.37
N VAL A 154 20.53 -12.04 -0.22
CA VAL A 154 21.32 -13.17 -0.71
C VAL A 154 21.69 -12.97 -2.17
N ALA A 155 20.70 -12.75 -3.04
CA ALA A 155 20.93 -12.62 -4.48
C ALA A 155 21.63 -11.31 -4.88
N ASN A 156 21.52 -10.26 -4.05
CA ASN A 156 22.14 -8.95 -4.31
C ASN A 156 23.18 -8.56 -3.24
N LYS A 157 23.70 -9.52 -2.46
CA LYS A 157 24.63 -9.28 -1.35
C LYS A 157 25.78 -8.33 -1.70
N GLU A 158 26.42 -8.58 -2.83
CA GLU A 158 27.60 -7.84 -3.28
C GLU A 158 27.29 -6.35 -3.54
N LYS A 159 26.05 -6.01 -3.88
CA LYS A 159 25.63 -4.62 -4.13
C LYS A 159 25.47 -3.80 -2.84
N PHE A 160 25.45 -4.46 -1.69
CA PHE A 160 25.40 -3.82 -0.37
C PHE A 160 26.77 -3.72 0.31
N ILE A 161 27.83 -4.23 -0.33
CA ILE A 161 29.20 -4.25 0.20
C ILE A 161 30.07 -3.37 -0.68
N GLU A 162 30.68 -2.35 -0.10
CA GLU A 162 31.57 -1.44 -0.80
C GLU A 162 33.02 -1.71 -0.37
N VAL A 163 33.94 -1.86 -1.32
CA VAL A 163 35.37 -2.06 -1.01
C VAL A 163 36.02 -0.69 -0.95
N LEU A 164 36.54 -0.33 0.21
CA LEU A 164 37.22 0.94 0.46
C LEU A 164 38.64 0.93 -0.10
N GLU A 165 39.20 2.12 -0.29
CA GLU A 165 40.55 2.30 -0.86
C GLU A 165 41.66 1.61 -0.05
N ASP A 166 41.43 1.38 1.24
CA ASP A 166 42.34 0.68 2.15
C ASP A 166 42.22 -0.86 2.09
N GLY A 167 41.35 -1.38 1.22
CA GLY A 167 41.09 -2.81 1.05
C GLY A 167 40.12 -3.40 2.08
N THR A 168 39.59 -2.60 2.99
CA THR A 168 38.52 -3.03 3.90
C THR A 168 37.16 -2.99 3.21
N SER A 169 36.19 -3.77 3.72
CA SER A 169 34.84 -3.80 3.16
C SER A 169 33.87 -3.07 4.09
N ASP A 170 33.22 -2.04 3.56
CA ASP A 170 32.08 -1.40 4.19
C ASP A 170 30.83 -2.26 3.96
N ILE A 171 30.30 -2.80 5.06
CA ILE A 171 29.09 -3.62 5.10
C ILE A 171 27.91 -2.89 5.74
N THR A 172 28.00 -1.57 5.91
CA THR A 172 27.00 -0.77 6.62
C THR A 172 25.63 -0.88 5.96
N LYS A 173 25.54 -0.69 4.64
CA LYS A 173 24.29 -0.84 3.87
C LYS A 173 23.70 -2.24 4.01
N TYR A 174 24.54 -3.27 4.03
CA TYR A 174 24.11 -4.65 4.26
C TYR A 174 23.52 -4.83 5.67
N GLN A 175 24.16 -4.28 6.70
CA GLN A 175 23.66 -4.35 8.08
C GLN A 175 22.33 -3.61 8.24
N VAL A 176 22.20 -2.42 7.65
CA VAL A 176 20.95 -1.65 7.62
C VAL A 176 19.84 -2.45 6.94
N ALA A 177 20.07 -2.96 5.73
CA ALA A 177 19.09 -3.73 4.99
C ALA A 177 18.68 -5.01 5.76
N SER A 178 19.66 -5.69 6.37
CA SER A 178 19.39 -6.86 7.20
C SER A 178 18.53 -6.55 8.43
N SER A 179 18.74 -5.39 9.07
CA SER A 179 17.96 -4.93 10.23
C SER A 179 16.53 -4.49 9.86
N LEU A 180 16.35 -3.90 8.67
CA LEU A 180 15.03 -3.53 8.16
C LEU A 180 14.22 -4.77 7.78
N LEU A 181 14.84 -5.77 7.16
CA LEU A 181 14.18 -6.96 6.63
C LEU A 181 14.00 -8.09 7.66
N SER A 182 14.75 -8.11 8.76
CA SER A 182 14.62 -9.16 9.79
C SER A 182 13.21 -9.23 10.38
N TYR A 183 12.55 -8.08 10.52
CA TYR A 183 11.16 -7.96 11.00
C TYR A 183 10.13 -8.48 10.00
N ILE A 184 10.44 -8.42 8.70
CA ILE A 184 9.53 -8.80 7.62
C ILE A 184 9.55 -10.33 7.42
N ALA A 185 10.71 -10.96 7.62
CA ALA A 185 10.91 -12.39 7.43
C ALA A 185 10.30 -13.27 8.54
N SER A 186 10.01 -12.73 9.72
CA SER A 186 9.51 -13.49 10.87
C SER A 186 7.99 -13.74 10.86
N GLY A 187 7.23 -13.16 9.93
CA GLY A 187 5.82 -13.52 9.68
C GLY A 187 4.82 -13.24 10.82
N GLU A 188 5.26 -12.78 11.99
CA GLU A 188 4.38 -12.58 13.15
C GLU A 188 3.80 -11.16 13.18
N VAL A 189 2.55 -11.10 12.70
CA VAL A 189 1.63 -9.98 12.90
C VAL A 189 1.29 -9.88 14.39
N ASN A 190 1.64 -8.76 15.02
CA ASN A 190 1.13 -8.33 16.33
C ASN A 190 1.49 -9.16 17.58
N PHE A 191 2.76 -9.39 17.85
CA PHE A 191 3.18 -9.52 19.24
C PHE A 191 4.42 -8.67 19.49
N ILE A 192 4.43 -8.00 20.65
CA ILE A 192 5.58 -7.30 21.19
C ILE A 192 6.68 -8.36 21.39
N SER A 193 7.45 -8.66 20.35
CA SER A 193 8.67 -9.45 20.46
C SER A 193 9.76 -8.49 20.93
N ASP A 194 9.76 -8.33 22.23
CA ASP A 194 10.81 -7.78 23.07
C ASP A 194 12.21 -8.02 22.49
N GLY A 195 12.92 -6.93 22.16
CA GLY A 195 14.37 -6.84 22.30
C GLY A 195 15.27 -7.83 21.57
N LEU A 196 15.26 -7.87 20.23
CA LEU A 196 16.39 -8.41 19.46
C LEU A 196 17.05 -7.36 18.55
N ASN A 197 18.00 -6.65 19.17
CA ASN A 197 19.16 -5.97 18.62
C ASN A 197 18.92 -4.86 17.56
N TYR A 198 18.25 -3.79 17.98
CA TYR A 198 18.52 -2.46 17.40
C TYR A 198 19.54 -1.75 18.29
N VAL A 199 20.80 -1.63 17.84
CA VAL A 199 21.80 -0.80 18.51
C VAL A 199 21.57 0.65 18.05
N SER A 200 20.76 1.37 18.84
CA SER A 200 20.52 2.81 18.69
C SER A 200 21.86 3.57 18.61
N GLY A 201 22.02 4.43 17.60
CA GLY A 201 23.23 5.26 17.43
C GLY A 201 24.30 4.69 16.48
N SER A 202 24.03 3.59 15.77
CA SER A 202 24.95 3.02 14.76
C SER A 202 24.55 3.31 13.31
N MET A 203 23.32 3.73 13.04
CA MET A 203 22.83 3.99 11.68
C MET A 203 22.48 5.47 11.49
N GLY A 204 23.09 6.10 10.48
CA GLY A 204 22.69 7.46 10.08
C GLY A 204 21.29 7.46 9.46
N VAL A 205 20.52 8.53 9.71
CA VAL A 205 19.21 8.78 9.06
C VAL A 205 19.36 8.70 7.54
N ASP A 206 20.39 9.33 7.00
CA ASP A 206 20.70 9.32 5.56
C ASP A 206 21.00 7.91 5.06
N GLN A 207 21.78 7.13 5.82
CA GLN A 207 22.11 5.75 5.45
C GLN A 207 20.87 4.85 5.39
N CYS A 208 19.92 5.06 6.30
CA CYS A 208 18.64 4.35 6.29
C CYS A 208 17.82 4.70 5.04
N ARG A 209 17.73 5.99 4.67
CA ARG A 209 17.02 6.44 3.46
C ARG A 209 17.66 5.92 2.18
N GLU A 210 19.00 5.99 2.08
CA GLU A 210 19.75 5.44 0.94
C GLU A 210 19.52 3.94 0.79
N THR A 211 19.60 3.20 1.89
CA THR A 211 19.41 1.74 1.87
C THR A 211 17.97 1.39 1.50
N PHE A 212 16.99 2.15 2.00
CA PHE A 212 15.59 1.99 1.66
C PHE A 212 15.32 2.23 0.16
N GLU A 213 15.89 3.28 -0.43
CA GLU A 213 15.82 3.51 -1.87
C GLU A 213 16.49 2.38 -2.66
N MET A 214 17.67 1.95 -2.23
CA MET A 214 18.42 0.86 -2.86
C MET A 214 17.58 -0.43 -2.93
N ILE A 215 16.83 -0.76 -1.87
CA ILE A 215 15.91 -1.91 -1.86
C ILE A 215 14.89 -1.82 -3.00
N PHE A 216 14.23 -0.67 -3.18
CA PHE A 216 13.27 -0.48 -4.29
C PHE A 216 13.93 -0.64 -5.65
N ARG A 217 15.13 -0.06 -5.85
CA ARG A 217 15.85 -0.16 -7.13
C ARG A 217 16.28 -1.60 -7.44
N LEU A 218 16.79 -2.34 -6.44
CA LEU A 218 17.21 -3.73 -6.61
C LEU A 218 16.04 -4.67 -6.93
N MET A 219 14.85 -4.37 -6.41
CA MET A 219 13.63 -5.12 -6.69
C MET A 219 12.96 -4.70 -8.01
N GLY A 220 13.56 -3.79 -8.79
CA GLY A 220 12.97 -3.28 -10.03
C GLY A 220 11.77 -2.35 -9.82
N GLN A 221 11.63 -1.78 -8.62
CA GLN A 221 10.50 -0.94 -8.18
C GLN A 221 10.90 0.54 -8.00
N GLY A 222 11.98 0.99 -8.65
CA GLY A 222 12.49 2.36 -8.52
C GLY A 222 11.48 3.44 -8.93
N GLN A 223 10.70 3.20 -10.00
CA GLN A 223 9.66 4.13 -10.45
C GLN A 223 8.58 4.37 -9.38
N HIS A 224 8.19 3.33 -8.64
CA HIS A 224 7.23 3.47 -7.56
C HIS A 224 7.79 4.30 -6.41
N TYR A 225 9.07 4.11 -6.06
CA TYR A 225 9.75 4.95 -5.07
C TYR A 225 9.74 6.43 -5.51
N GLU A 226 10.10 6.71 -6.76
CA GLU A 226 10.14 8.07 -7.32
C GLU A 226 8.75 8.75 -7.32
N MET A 227 7.71 8.01 -7.72
CA MET A 227 6.31 8.44 -7.66
C MET A 227 5.89 8.81 -6.23
N MET A 228 6.21 7.96 -5.23
CA MET A 228 5.81 8.20 -3.84
C MET A 228 6.59 9.34 -3.16
N MET A 229 7.84 9.57 -3.59
CA MET A 229 8.65 10.71 -3.17
C MET A 229 8.18 12.04 -3.76
N GLY A 230 7.36 12.01 -4.81
CA GLY A 230 6.86 13.21 -5.49
C GLY A 230 7.84 13.78 -6.52
N ASN A 231 8.75 12.96 -7.05
CA ASN A 231 9.72 13.38 -8.07
C ASN A 231 9.23 13.21 -9.51
N ASP A 232 7.99 12.76 -9.71
CA ASP A 232 7.36 12.80 -11.03
C ASP A 232 6.83 14.20 -11.33
N ASN A 233 7.63 14.97 -12.07
CA ASN A 233 7.17 16.09 -12.88
C ASN A 233 6.17 15.56 -13.92
N TYR A 234 4.89 15.42 -13.54
CA TYR A 234 3.81 15.46 -14.51
C TYR A 234 3.51 16.93 -14.83
N ASN A 235 4.17 17.43 -15.88
CA ASN A 235 3.62 18.50 -16.72
C ASN A 235 2.52 17.91 -17.61
#